data_AF-A0AAW2VI08-F1
#
_entry.id   AF-A0AAW2VI08-F1
#
_cell.length_a   1.000
_cell.length_b   1.000
_cell.length_c   1.000
_cell.angle_alpha   90.00
_cell.angle_beta   90.00
_cell.angle_gamma   90.00
#
_symmetry.space_group_name_H-M   'P 1'
#
loop_
_entity.id
_entity.type
_entity.pdbx_description
1 polymer ?
#
loop_
_entity_poly.entity_id
_entity_poly.type
_entity_poly.pdbx_seq_one_letter_code
_entity_poly.pdbx_strand_id
1 'polypeptide(L)'
;MFSVARLDASQGVRREKLQKLWEYVKEYSETGRAVDIGEAAFTTLLNLMSATLFSVDFAQFNSDTSLEMKDVMECVARPNLADYFPMLKWADPRGILKKTRIYFEKLLAIFDGIIDEKLKCNGGKDNMVEALIERRQRDEAELSRNNIKHLLLGSFLA
;
A
#
# COMPACT_ATOMS: atom_id res chain seq x y z
N MET A 1 -2.78 0.64 16.26
CA MET A 1 -1.88 0.57 15.09
C MET A 1 -0.99 1.78 15.03
N PHE A 2 -1.55 3.00 15.08
CA PHE A 2 -0.78 4.25 15.11
C PHE A 2 -0.44 4.77 16.52
N SER A 3 -0.31 3.88 17.50
CA SER A 3 0.15 4.30 18.83
C SER A 3 1.64 4.59 18.82
N VAL A 4 2.11 5.49 19.69
CA VAL A 4 3.54 5.84 19.81
C VAL A 4 4.42 4.60 19.94
N ALA A 5 4.05 3.66 20.81
CA ALA A 5 4.79 2.40 20.98
C ALA A 5 4.94 1.57 19.68
N ARG A 6 3.93 1.59 18.80
CA ARG A 6 3.96 0.86 17.52
C ARG A 6 4.74 1.63 16.45
N LEU A 7 4.67 2.95 16.49
CA LEU A 7 5.52 3.80 15.66
C LEU A 7 7.00 3.65 16.06
N ASP A 8 7.30 3.54 17.35
CA ASP A 8 8.67 3.31 17.82
C ASP A 8 9.16 1.90 17.46
N ALA A 9 8.32 0.87 17.63
CA ALA A 9 8.64 -0.49 17.20
C ALA A 9 8.97 -0.60 15.70
N SER A 10 8.31 0.21 14.85
CA SER A 10 8.58 0.25 13.40
C SER A 10 9.76 1.15 13.00
N GLN A 11 10.50 1.74 13.95
CA GLN A 11 11.65 2.60 13.65
C GLN A 11 12.73 1.87 12.83
N GLY A 12 12.97 0.59 13.12
CA GLY A 12 13.93 -0.24 12.38
C GLY A 12 13.59 -0.33 10.89
N VAL A 13 12.31 -0.60 10.59
CA VAL A 13 11.79 -0.65 9.22
C VAL A 13 11.97 0.69 8.52
N ARG A 14 11.64 1.81 9.18
CA ARG A 14 11.83 3.14 8.59
C ARG A 14 13.29 3.43 8.26
N ARG A 15 14.20 3.07 9.16
CA ARG A 15 15.65 3.25 8.96
C ARG A 15 16.14 2.42 7.77
N GLU A 16 15.70 1.17 7.66
CA GLU A 16 16.05 0.30 6.53
C GLU A 16 15.58 0.89 5.19
N LYS A 17 14.33 1.38 5.10
CA LYS A 17 13.83 1.96 3.83
C LYS A 17 14.53 3.27 3.48
N LEU A 18 14.85 4.10 4.46
CA LEU A 18 15.64 5.32 4.25
C LEU A 18 17.08 5.00 3.81
N GLN A 19 17.67 3.92 4.32
CA GLN A 19 18.97 3.47 3.86
C GLN A 19 18.92 3.03 2.39
N LYS A 20 17.91 2.25 1.99
CA LYS A 20 17.71 1.88 0.57
C LYS A 20 17.55 3.10 -0.34
N LEU A 21 16.80 4.12 0.10
CA LEU A 21 16.69 5.39 -0.63
C LEU A 21 18.05 6.09 -0.75
N TRP A 22 18.83 6.13 0.33
CA TRP A 22 20.16 6.73 0.31
C TRP A 22 21.10 5.99 -0.65
N GLU A 23 21.09 4.66 -0.64
CA GLU A 23 21.87 3.82 -1.57
C GLU A 23 21.49 4.11 -3.02
N TYR A 24 20.18 4.19 -3.30
CA TYR A 24 19.66 4.56 -4.62
C TYR A 24 20.15 5.95 -5.08
N VAL A 25 20.04 6.98 -4.23
CA VAL A 25 20.49 8.34 -4.58
C VAL A 25 22.01 8.39 -4.76
N LYS A 26 22.77 7.65 -3.94
CA LYS A 26 24.23 7.57 -4.04
C LYS A 26 24.67 6.98 -5.37
N GLU A 27 24.04 5.91 -5.85
CA GLU A 27 24.34 5.31 -7.15
C GLU A 27 24.16 6.32 -8.31
N TYR A 28 23.08 7.10 -8.27
CA TYR A 28 22.83 8.14 -9.27
C TYR A 28 23.85 9.26 -9.19
N SER A 29 24.25 9.67 -7.98
CA SER A 29 25.30 10.65 -7.77
C SER A 29 26.65 10.18 -8.29
N GLU A 30 27.02 8.91 -8.08
CA GLU A 30 28.29 8.33 -8.54
C GLU A 30 28.34 8.20 -10.08
N THR A 31 27.18 8.01 -10.71
CA THR A 31 27.05 7.92 -12.17
C THR A 31 26.76 9.25 -12.86
N GLY A 32 26.64 10.36 -12.09
CA GLY A 32 26.33 11.68 -12.62
C GLY A 32 24.93 11.81 -13.25
N ARG A 33 24.00 10.92 -12.90
CA ARG A 33 22.64 10.88 -13.46
C ARG A 33 21.68 11.69 -12.59
N ALA A 34 20.70 12.32 -13.23
CA ALA A 34 19.61 12.99 -12.52
C ALA A 34 18.69 11.97 -11.85
N VAL A 35 18.25 12.26 -10.63
CA VAL A 35 17.29 11.46 -9.87
C VAL A 35 15.88 12.01 -10.08
N ASP A 36 14.92 11.15 -10.45
CA ASP A 36 13.50 11.50 -10.35
C ASP A 36 13.07 11.42 -8.88
N ILE A 37 12.94 12.58 -8.24
CA ILE A 37 12.54 12.69 -6.84
C ILE A 37 11.12 12.15 -6.61
N GLY A 38 10.22 12.32 -7.59
CA GLY A 38 8.85 11.83 -7.49
C GLY A 38 8.79 10.31 -7.46
N GLU A 39 9.53 9.64 -8.36
CA GLU A 39 9.65 8.18 -8.39
C GLU A 39 10.35 7.64 -7.14
N ALA A 40 11.45 8.26 -6.72
CA ALA A 40 12.20 7.86 -5.54
C ALA A 40 11.36 8.00 -4.25
N ALA A 41 10.66 9.12 -4.08
CA ALA A 41 9.78 9.37 -2.94
C ALA A 41 8.58 8.41 -2.94
N PHE A 42 7.95 8.20 -4.09
CA PHE A 42 6.83 7.26 -4.22
C PHE A 42 7.24 5.83 -3.85
N THR A 43 8.33 5.34 -4.43
CA THR A 43 8.85 3.99 -4.16
C THR A 43 9.21 3.81 -2.69
N THR A 44 9.84 4.82 -2.09
CA THR A 44 10.21 4.78 -0.66
C THR A 44 8.96 4.75 0.22
N LEU A 45 7.98 5.61 -0.04
CA LEU A 45 6.74 5.69 0.74
C LEU A 45 5.91 4.41 0.61
N LEU A 46 5.80 3.89 -0.60
CA LEU A 46 5.12 2.63 -0.90
C LEU A 46 5.72 1.48 -0.09
N ASN A 47 7.04 1.33 -0.11
CA ASN A 47 7.74 0.30 0.67
C ASN A 47 7.67 0.53 2.18
N LEU A 48 7.65 1.79 2.62
CA LEU A 48 7.48 2.12 4.04
C LEU A 48 6.12 1.68 4.56
N MET A 49 5.06 2.03 3.81
CA MET A 49 3.69 1.69 4.13
C MET A 49 3.49 0.18 4.05
N SER A 50 3.97 -0.47 2.99
CA SER A 50 3.79 -1.90 2.81
C SER A 50 4.54 -2.72 3.87
N ALA A 51 5.77 -2.32 4.24
CA ALA A 51 6.53 -3.00 5.28
C ALA A 51 5.94 -2.77 6.68
N THR A 52 5.36 -1.59 6.94
CA THR A 52 4.73 -1.30 8.24
C THR A 52 3.37 -2.00 8.41
N LEU A 53 2.55 -2.03 7.35
CA LEU A 53 1.20 -2.59 7.41
C LEU A 53 1.19 -4.11 7.22
N PHE A 54 2.00 -4.60 6.28
CA PHE A 54 1.98 -5.98 5.81
C PHE A 54 3.28 -6.76 6.07
N SER A 55 4.36 -6.07 6.45
CA SER A 55 5.72 -6.66 6.51
C SER A 55 6.21 -7.19 5.15
N VAL A 56 5.80 -6.56 4.06
CA VAL A 56 6.19 -6.90 2.68
C VAL A 56 6.69 -5.65 1.96
N ASP A 57 7.69 -5.77 1.09
CA ASP A 57 8.10 -4.69 0.18
C ASP A 57 7.33 -4.83 -1.15
N PHE A 58 6.50 -3.84 -1.49
CA PHE A 58 5.67 -3.86 -2.71
C PHE A 58 6.38 -3.36 -3.96
N ALA A 59 7.48 -2.63 -3.81
CA ALA A 59 8.22 -2.08 -4.93
C ALA A 59 9.73 -2.28 -4.76
N GLN A 60 10.44 -2.25 -5.88
CA GLN A 60 11.89 -2.18 -5.92
C GLN A 60 12.27 -0.92 -6.70
N PHE A 61 13.35 -0.27 -6.30
CA PHE A 61 13.89 0.84 -7.10
C PHE A 61 14.27 0.32 -8.49
N ASN A 62 13.94 1.10 -9.53
CA ASN A 62 14.14 0.73 -10.94
C ASN A 62 13.34 -0.51 -11.40
N SER A 63 12.21 -0.84 -10.79
CA SER A 63 11.33 -1.94 -11.25
C SER A 63 9.95 -1.47 -11.73
N ASP A 64 9.39 -2.22 -12.67
CA ASP A 64 8.04 -1.98 -13.23
C ASP A 64 6.93 -2.06 -12.19
N THR A 65 7.16 -2.76 -11.07
CA THR A 65 6.17 -2.91 -9.99
C THR A 65 5.87 -1.57 -9.30
N SER A 66 6.87 -0.69 -9.19
CA SER A 66 6.68 0.67 -8.68
C SER A 66 5.78 1.50 -9.60
N LEU A 67 5.90 1.28 -10.92
CA LEU A 67 5.16 1.96 -11.95
C LEU A 67 3.67 1.56 -11.93
N GLU A 68 3.37 0.26 -11.78
CA GLU A 68 1.99 -0.21 -11.68
C GLU A 68 1.26 0.38 -10.46
N MET A 69 1.94 0.46 -9.31
CA MET A 69 1.35 1.05 -8.10
C MET A 69 1.22 2.58 -8.20
N LYS A 70 2.13 3.24 -8.92
CA LYS A 70 2.04 4.67 -9.22
C LYS A 70 0.80 4.98 -10.07
N ASP A 71 0.55 4.18 -11.09
CA ASP A 71 -0.64 4.32 -11.95
C ASP A 71 -1.94 4.12 -11.16
N VAL A 72 -1.95 3.18 -10.20
CA VAL A 72 -3.08 2.97 -9.28
C VAL A 72 -3.34 4.25 -8.48
N MET A 73 -2.30 4.79 -7.84
CA MET A 73 -2.41 5.97 -6.99
C MET A 73 -2.82 7.21 -7.80
N GLU A 74 -2.29 7.38 -9.02
CA GLU A 74 -2.69 8.47 -9.91
C GLU A 74 -4.16 8.34 -10.33
N CYS A 75 -4.64 7.13 -10.61
CA CYS A 75 -6.04 6.89 -10.93
C CYS A 75 -6.98 7.22 -9.76
N VAL A 76 -6.57 6.91 -8.53
CA VAL A 76 -7.35 7.22 -7.31
C VAL A 76 -7.32 8.71 -6.98
N ALA A 77 -6.20 9.40 -7.20
CA ALA A 77 -6.05 10.82 -6.90
C ALA A 77 -6.67 11.75 -7.96
N ARG A 78 -6.97 11.24 -9.17
CA ARG A 78 -7.54 12.03 -10.26
C ARG A 78 -8.99 12.42 -9.97
N PRO A 79 -9.36 13.71 -10.07
CA PRO A 79 -10.75 14.15 -9.92
C PRO A 79 -11.66 13.49 -10.96
N ASN A 80 -12.74 12.86 -10.50
CA ASN A 80 -13.72 12.24 -11.38
C ASN A 80 -14.82 13.27 -11.74
N LEU A 81 -15.01 13.51 -13.04
CA LEU A 81 -16.06 14.42 -13.53
C LEU A 81 -17.47 13.96 -13.10
N ALA A 82 -17.66 12.66 -12.91
CA ALA A 82 -18.93 12.10 -12.45
C ALA A 82 -19.26 12.46 -10.97
N ASP A 83 -18.27 12.92 -10.19
CA ASP A 83 -18.49 13.44 -8.84
C ASP A 83 -19.10 14.84 -8.87
N TYR A 84 -18.76 15.64 -9.91
CA TYR A 84 -19.30 16.98 -10.13
C TYR A 84 -20.61 16.95 -10.92
N PHE A 85 -20.78 15.98 -11.82
CA PHE A 85 -21.94 15.84 -12.69
C PHE A 85 -22.56 14.44 -12.53
N PRO A 86 -23.46 14.24 -11.54
CA PRO A 86 -24.05 12.93 -11.24
C PRO A 86 -24.74 12.26 -12.44
N MET A 87 -25.27 13.07 -13.37
CA MET A 87 -25.91 12.62 -14.61
C MET A 87 -24.95 11.91 -15.59
N LEU A 88 -23.63 12.10 -15.45
CA LEU A 88 -22.60 11.45 -16.27
C LEU A 88 -22.01 10.18 -15.62
N LYS A 89 -22.50 9.78 -14.43
CA LYS A 89 -21.99 8.57 -13.72
C LYS A 89 -22.08 7.29 -14.54
N TRP A 90 -23.15 7.12 -15.31
CA TRP A 90 -23.37 5.92 -16.13
C TRP A 90 -22.45 5.85 -17.35
N ALA A 91 -21.99 7.01 -17.84
CA ALA A 91 -21.22 7.10 -19.07
C ALA A 91 -19.72 6.83 -18.86
N ASP A 92 -19.22 6.87 -17.62
CA ASP A 92 -17.80 6.82 -17.25
C ASP A 92 -16.89 7.47 -18.32
N PRO A 93 -17.08 8.77 -18.62
CA PRO A 93 -16.58 9.40 -19.84
C PRO A 93 -15.04 9.41 -19.97
N ARG A 94 -14.32 9.04 -18.90
CA ARG A 94 -12.86 8.89 -18.87
C ARG A 94 -12.39 7.47 -18.51
N GLY A 95 -13.31 6.52 -18.33
CA GLY A 95 -13.00 5.14 -17.96
C GLY A 95 -12.36 5.01 -16.56
N ILE A 96 -12.47 6.04 -15.71
CA ILE A 96 -11.77 6.13 -14.43
C ILE A 96 -12.36 5.09 -13.47
N LEU A 97 -13.68 4.97 -13.42
CA LEU A 97 -14.34 3.99 -12.54
C LEU A 97 -13.94 2.56 -12.93
N LYS A 98 -13.92 2.26 -14.23
CA LYS A 98 -13.50 0.94 -14.72
C LYS A 98 -12.03 0.64 -14.37
N LYS A 99 -11.13 1.59 -14.59
CA LYS A 99 -9.69 1.42 -14.28
C LYS A 99 -9.47 1.25 -12.78
N THR A 100 -10.01 2.15 -11.96
CA THR A 100 -9.89 2.12 -10.51
C THR A 100 -10.45 0.82 -9.92
N ARG A 101 -11.55 0.30 -10.48
CA ARG A 101 -12.09 -1.02 -10.10
C ARG A 101 -11.10 -2.15 -10.35
N ILE A 102 -10.51 -2.23 -11.55
CA ILE A 102 -9.52 -3.27 -11.88
C ILE A 102 -8.33 -3.22 -10.92
N TYR A 103 -7.86 -2.00 -10.61
CA TYR A 103 -6.75 -1.81 -9.67
C TYR A 103 -7.11 -2.20 -8.24
N PHE A 104 -8.30 -1.85 -7.75
CA PHE A 104 -8.76 -2.31 -6.44
C PHE A 104 -8.95 -3.82 -6.37
N GLU A 105 -9.45 -4.45 -7.43
CA GLU A 105 -9.57 -5.91 -7.50
C GLU A 105 -8.18 -6.58 -7.40
N LYS A 106 -7.17 -6.06 -8.11
CA LYS A 106 -5.78 -6.53 -7.98
C LYS A 106 -5.23 -6.34 -6.56
N LEU A 107 -5.41 -5.16 -5.98
CA LEU A 107 -4.89 -4.84 -4.64
C LEU A 107 -5.57 -5.68 -3.55
N LEU A 108 -6.89 -5.89 -3.66
CA LEU A 108 -7.63 -6.78 -2.75
C LEU A 108 -7.17 -8.24 -2.88
N ALA A 109 -6.82 -8.70 -4.08
CA ALA A 109 -6.26 -10.03 -4.29
C ALA A 109 -4.87 -10.18 -3.64
N ILE A 110 -4.03 -9.16 -3.71
CA ILE A 110 -2.75 -9.11 -2.98
C ILE A 110 -3.01 -9.22 -1.47
N PHE A 111 -3.96 -8.46 -0.94
CA PHE A 111 -4.31 -8.53 0.48
C PHE A 111 -4.86 -9.89 0.89
N ASP A 112 -5.65 -10.55 0.04
CA ASP A 112 -6.11 -11.92 0.31
C ASP A 112 -4.92 -12.89 0.43
N GLY A 113 -3.93 -12.80 -0.46
CA GLY A 113 -2.71 -13.60 -0.38
C GLY A 113 -1.91 -13.36 0.91
N ILE A 114 -1.73 -12.10 1.30
CA ILE A 114 -1.05 -11.72 2.54
C ILE A 114 -1.80 -12.26 3.77
N ILE A 115 -3.13 -12.13 3.80
CA ILE A 115 -3.95 -12.66 4.89
C ILE A 115 -3.81 -14.18 4.98
N ASP A 116 -3.85 -14.88 3.85
CA ASP A 116 -3.74 -16.34 3.82
C ASP A 116 -2.35 -16.84 4.25
N GLU A 117 -1.28 -16.12 3.90
CA GLU A 117 0.08 -16.40 4.38
C GLU A 117 0.19 -16.20 5.89
N LYS A 118 -0.33 -15.08 6.40
CA LYS A 118 -0.33 -14.76 7.83
C LYS A 118 -1.22 -15.68 8.67
N LEU A 119 -2.28 -16.25 8.10
CA LEU A 119 -3.08 -17.27 8.77
C LEU A 119 -2.34 -18.62 8.91
N LYS A 120 -1.39 -18.92 8.02
CA LYS A 120 -0.59 -20.16 8.06
C LYS A 120 0.62 -20.04 8.98
N CYS A 121 1.19 -18.86 9.11
CA CYS A 121 2.32 -18.59 10.00
C CYS A 121 1.82 -18.17 11.39
N ASN A 122 2.06 -18.99 12.42
CA ASN A 122 1.92 -18.59 13.83
C ASN A 122 3.05 -17.62 14.23
N GLY A 123 3.06 -16.42 13.65
CA GLY A 123 3.98 -15.34 13.98
C GLY A 123 3.44 -14.44 15.11
N GLY A 124 4.35 -13.87 15.90
CA GLY A 124 4.01 -12.90 16.96
C GLY A 124 3.43 -11.59 16.43
N LYS A 125 2.75 -10.83 17.31
CA LYS A 125 1.91 -9.66 17.01
C LYS A 125 2.67 -8.42 16.54
N ASP A 126 3.30 -8.44 15.37
CA ASP A 126 4.21 -7.37 14.98
C ASP A 126 3.65 -6.41 13.92
N ASN A 127 2.65 -6.83 13.12
CA ASN A 127 2.04 -5.98 12.09
C ASN A 127 0.52 -5.82 12.21
N MET A 128 -0.02 -4.91 11.38
CA MET A 128 -1.44 -4.56 11.36
C MET A 128 -2.32 -5.75 10.95
N VAL A 129 -1.91 -6.53 9.96
CA VAL A 129 -2.67 -7.70 9.47
C VAL A 129 -2.85 -8.73 10.57
N GLU A 130 -1.77 -9.09 11.28
CA GLU A 130 -1.81 -10.04 12.40
C GLU A 130 -2.73 -9.55 13.53
N ALA A 131 -2.67 -8.25 13.87
CA ALA A 131 -3.55 -7.67 14.88
C ALA A 131 -5.05 -7.74 14.50
N LEU A 132 -5.37 -7.58 13.21
CA LEU A 132 -6.75 -7.72 12.71
C LEU A 132 -7.21 -9.19 12.67
N ILE A 133 -6.33 -10.10 12.25
CA ILE A 133 -6.61 -11.54 12.25
C ILE A 133 -6.87 -12.03 13.68
N GLU A 134 -6.05 -11.64 14.65
CA GLU A 134 -6.25 -12.04 16.06
C GLU A 134 -7.56 -11.47 16.62
N ARG A 135 -7.92 -10.22 16.27
CA ARG A 135 -9.20 -9.64 16.67
C ARG A 135 -10.38 -10.42 16.11
N ARG A 136 -10.32 -10.77 14.82
CA ARG A 136 -11.32 -11.64 14.17
C ARG A 136 -11.43 -13.01 14.85
N GLN A 137 -10.32 -13.65 15.20
CA GLN A 137 -10.34 -14.96 15.87
C GLN A 137 -10.98 -14.89 17.26
N ARG A 138 -10.91 -13.74 17.94
CA ARG A 138 -11.58 -13.53 19.25
C ARG A 138 -13.06 -13.23 19.11
N ASP A 139 -13.47 -12.52 18.07
CA ASP A 139 -14.86 -12.15 17.83
C ASP A 139 -15.16 -12.10 16.31
N GLU A 140 -15.59 -13.23 15.77
CA GLU A 140 -15.88 -13.35 14.33
C GLU A 140 -17.10 -12.52 13.90
N ALA A 141 -18.01 -12.21 14.82
CA ALA A 141 -19.23 -11.45 14.53
C ALA A 141 -18.94 -9.96 14.30
N GLU A 142 -17.87 -9.42 14.90
CA GLU A 142 -17.51 -8.01 14.80
C GLU A 142 -16.66 -7.69 13.55
N LEU A 143 -15.87 -8.64 13.04
CA LEU A 143 -14.86 -8.37 12.01
C LEU A 143 -14.78 -9.44 10.92
N SER A 144 -15.51 -9.22 9.82
CA SER A 144 -15.42 -10.10 8.64
C SER A 144 -14.10 -9.94 7.87
N ARG A 145 -13.81 -10.90 6.99
CA ARG A 145 -12.59 -10.88 6.14
C ARG A 145 -12.64 -9.69 5.18
N ASN A 146 -13.83 -9.36 4.69
CA ASN A 146 -14.05 -8.18 3.86
C ASN A 146 -13.81 -6.89 4.65
N ASN A 147 -14.20 -6.81 5.92
CA ASN A 147 -13.89 -5.64 6.74
C ASN A 147 -12.38 -5.45 6.91
N ILE A 148 -11.63 -6.54 7.18
CA ILE A 148 -10.17 -6.49 7.25
C ILE A 148 -9.59 -5.94 5.94
N LYS A 149 -10.00 -6.49 4.79
CA LYS A 149 -9.52 -6.03 3.48
C LYS A 149 -9.79 -4.56 3.23
N HIS A 150 -11.00 -4.09 3.52
CA HIS A 150 -11.35 -2.67 3.32
C HIS A 150 -10.66 -1.75 4.32
N LEU A 151 -10.37 -2.19 5.55
CA LEU A 151 -9.56 -1.44 6.50
C LEU A 151 -8.11 -1.32 6.04
N LEU A 152 -7.52 -2.40 5.51
CA LEU A 152 -6.18 -2.39 4.93
C LEU A 152 -6.14 -1.46 3.70
N LEU A 153 -7.13 -1.55 2.82
CA LEU A 153 -7.27 -0.68 1.66
C LEU A 153 -7.36 0.80 2.06
N GLY A 154 -8.25 1.13 3.01
CA GLY A 154 -8.40 2.50 3.51
C GLY A 154 -7.13 3.02 4.18
N SER A 155 -6.42 2.18 4.93
CA SER A 155 -5.17 2.57 5.61
C SER A 155 -3.99 2.72 4.67
N PHE A 156 -4.00 2.02 3.53
CA PHE A 156 -2.92 2.08 2.53
C PHE A 156 -3.09 3.26 1.57
N LEU A 157 -4.32 3.71 1.33
CA LEU A 157 -4.63 4.83 0.43
C LEU A 157 -4.75 6.19 1.12
N ALA A 158 -4.92 6.21 2.46
CA ALA A 158 -5.00 7.42 3.27
C ALA A 158 -3.60 8.02 3.51
#